data_AF-A0A6A6PE91-F1
#
_entry.id   AF-A0A6A6PE91-F1
#
_cell.length_a   1.000
_cell.length_b   1.000
_cell.length_c   1.000
_cell.angle_alpha   90.00
_cell.angle_beta   90.00
_cell.angle_gamma   90.00
#
_symmetry.space_group_name_H-M   'P 1'
#
loop_
_entity.id
_entity.type
_entity.pdbx_description
1 polymer ?
#
loop_
_entity_poly.entity_id
_entity_poly.type
_entity_poly.pdbx_seq_one_letter_code
_entity_poly.pdbx_strand_id
1 'polypeptide(L)'
;MPHRSESVERGGRSCPEQEQYVTHGSVIGLERHIERVVSECEKLKNVLKTPCKDVDPFVERNRHEARRANSQIIESDRILHILPTNKPKQKEDGTPVDVPKTGKEIRDLDHSKADSLLDMYEIPYLPNMFLHEKKELYLRFIDASGDLMHRVLD
;
A
#
# COMPACT_ATOMS: atom_id res chain seq x y z
N MET A 1 -54.38 11.45 -71.98
CA MET A 1 -54.66 11.39 -70.53
C MET A 1 -53.37 11.00 -69.80
N PRO A 2 -52.98 11.71 -68.74
CA PRO A 2 -51.67 11.55 -68.10
C PRO A 2 -51.69 10.70 -66.82
N HIS A 3 -50.55 10.10 -66.50
CA HIS A 3 -50.17 9.53 -65.20
C HIS A 3 -48.65 9.83 -65.04
N ARG A 4 -48.09 10.45 -63.98
CA ARG A 4 -48.51 10.61 -62.56
C ARG A 4 -48.88 9.27 -61.90
N SER A 5 -48.15 8.70 -60.94
CA SER A 5 -46.95 9.13 -60.19
C SER A 5 -46.27 7.89 -59.56
N GLU A 6 -45.42 7.87 -58.50
CA GLU A 6 -44.83 8.87 -57.58
C GLU A 6 -43.50 8.30 -57.00
N SER A 7 -42.72 9.10 -56.27
CA SER A 7 -41.47 8.67 -55.61
C SER A 7 -41.73 7.88 -54.32
N VAL A 8 -41.03 6.75 -54.11
CA VAL A 8 -41.11 5.98 -52.84
C VAL A 8 -39.99 6.41 -51.89
N GLU A 9 -40.34 7.21 -50.88
CA GLU A 9 -39.44 7.49 -49.74
C GLU A 9 -39.30 6.26 -48.84
N ARG A 10 -38.05 5.80 -48.62
CA ARG A 10 -37.75 4.71 -47.68
C ARG A 10 -37.58 5.26 -46.26
N GLY A 11 -38.69 5.42 -45.54
CA GLY A 11 -38.66 5.60 -44.09
C GLY A 11 -38.17 4.33 -43.38
N GLY A 12 -36.89 4.31 -43.01
CA GLY A 12 -36.30 3.20 -42.24
C GLY A 12 -36.85 3.15 -40.82
N ARG A 13 -37.65 2.13 -40.51
CA ARG A 13 -38.06 1.82 -39.13
C ARG A 13 -37.10 0.78 -38.56
N SER A 14 -36.35 1.14 -37.52
CA SER A 14 -35.60 0.18 -36.70
C SER A 14 -36.59 -0.73 -35.93
N CYS A 15 -36.30 -2.02 -35.87
CA CYS A 15 -37.16 -3.00 -35.19
C CYS A 15 -36.99 -2.90 -33.66
N PRO A 16 -38.10 -2.79 -32.88
CA PRO A 16 -38.05 -2.69 -31.42
C PRO A 16 -37.58 -3.97 -30.72
N GLU A 17 -37.60 -5.12 -31.41
CA GLU A 17 -37.18 -6.42 -30.83
C GLU A 17 -35.69 -6.46 -30.43
N GLN A 18 -34.83 -5.61 -31.01
CA GLN A 18 -33.40 -5.60 -30.66
C GLN A 18 -33.11 -4.94 -29.29
N GLU A 19 -33.98 -4.08 -28.77
CA GLU A 19 -33.74 -3.37 -27.49
C GLU A 19 -34.00 -4.25 -26.26
N GLN A 20 -34.91 -5.23 -26.34
CA GLN A 20 -35.23 -6.15 -25.24
C GLN A 20 -34.11 -7.14 -24.91
N TYR A 21 -33.32 -7.58 -25.90
CA TYR A 21 -32.20 -8.50 -25.65
C TYR A 21 -30.99 -7.80 -25.00
N VAL A 22 -30.74 -6.53 -25.36
CA VAL A 22 -29.63 -5.73 -24.81
C VAL A 22 -29.86 -5.41 -23.32
N THR A 23 -31.10 -5.07 -22.97
CA THR A 23 -31.48 -4.80 -21.57
C THR A 23 -31.36 -6.06 -20.69
N HIS A 24 -31.82 -7.22 -21.14
CA HIS A 24 -31.73 -8.45 -20.34
C HIS A 24 -30.28 -8.91 -20.11
N GLY A 25 -29.42 -8.84 -21.13
CA GLY A 25 -28.00 -9.15 -20.99
C GLY A 25 -27.26 -8.22 -20.01
N SER A 26 -27.66 -6.94 -19.97
CA SER A 26 -27.09 -5.96 -19.02
C SER A 26 -27.47 -6.26 -17.57
N VAL A 27 -28.71 -6.70 -17.32
CA VAL A 27 -29.18 -7.12 -15.98
C VAL A 27 -28.39 -8.33 -15.47
N ILE A 28 -28.24 -9.39 -16.29
CA ILE A 28 -27.46 -10.58 -15.93
C ILE A 28 -25.98 -10.24 -15.68
N GLY A 29 -25.43 -9.27 -16.42
CA GLY A 29 -24.07 -8.76 -16.21
C GLY A 29 -23.89 -8.05 -14.87
N LEU A 30 -24.90 -7.25 -14.46
CA LEU A 30 -24.94 -6.58 -13.15
C LEU A 30 -25.09 -7.57 -12.00
N GLU A 31 -25.98 -8.56 -12.10
CA GLU A 31 -26.16 -9.60 -11.08
C GLU A 31 -24.84 -10.34 -10.80
N ARG A 32 -24.16 -10.83 -11.85
CA ARG A 32 -22.83 -11.47 -11.74
C ARG A 32 -21.72 -10.54 -11.26
N HIS A 33 -21.89 -9.23 -11.35
CA HIS A 33 -20.95 -8.27 -10.77
C HIS A 33 -21.20 -8.12 -9.27
N ILE A 34 -22.47 -7.96 -8.86
CA ILE A 34 -22.88 -7.90 -7.45
C ILE A 34 -22.48 -9.16 -6.70
N GLU A 35 -22.72 -10.36 -7.25
CA GLU A 35 -22.29 -11.63 -6.65
C GLU A 35 -20.78 -11.69 -6.40
N ARG A 36 -19.97 -11.21 -7.35
CA ARG A 36 -18.51 -11.15 -7.20
C ARG A 36 -18.10 -10.15 -6.11
N VAL A 37 -18.68 -8.95 -6.10
CA VAL A 37 -18.41 -7.94 -5.06
C VAL A 37 -18.77 -8.47 -3.67
N VAL A 38 -19.94 -9.11 -3.51
CA VAL A 38 -20.36 -9.73 -2.24
C VAL A 38 -19.39 -10.84 -1.82
N SER A 39 -18.93 -11.67 -2.76
CA SER A 39 -17.93 -12.72 -2.48
C SER A 39 -16.60 -12.12 -1.99
N GLU A 40 -16.09 -11.07 -2.63
CA GLU A 40 -14.87 -10.39 -2.19
C GLU A 40 -15.04 -9.70 -0.82
N CYS A 41 -16.21 -9.10 -0.54
CA CYS A 41 -16.52 -8.53 0.77
C CYS A 41 -16.52 -9.59 1.89
N GLU A 42 -17.10 -10.78 1.68
CA GLU A 42 -17.04 -11.86 2.67
C GLU A 42 -15.62 -12.44 2.83
N LYS A 43 -14.81 -12.50 1.77
CA LYS A 43 -13.38 -12.85 1.88
C LYS A 43 -12.63 -11.84 2.75
N LEU A 44 -12.76 -10.54 2.47
CA LEU A 44 -12.16 -9.46 3.28
C LEU A 44 -12.60 -9.53 4.75
N LYS A 45 -13.89 -9.74 5.00
CA LYS A 45 -14.45 -9.91 6.34
C LYS A 45 -13.87 -11.10 7.09
N ASN A 46 -13.52 -12.19 6.40
CA ASN A 46 -12.85 -13.35 7.00
C ASN A 46 -11.35 -13.09 7.26
N VAL A 47 -10.67 -12.30 6.41
CA VAL A 47 -9.32 -11.80 6.69
C VAL A 47 -9.32 -10.93 7.95
N LEU A 48 -10.25 -9.98 8.07
CA LEU A 48 -10.40 -9.10 9.24
C LEU A 48 -10.80 -9.85 10.53
N LYS A 49 -11.47 -11.01 10.42
CA LYS A 49 -11.78 -11.89 11.55
C LYS A 49 -10.62 -12.80 11.96
N THR A 50 -9.60 -12.95 11.11
CA THR A 50 -8.43 -13.75 11.47
C THR A 50 -7.65 -12.94 12.50
N PRO A 51 -7.50 -13.41 13.76
CA PRO A 51 -6.75 -12.66 14.75
C PRO A 51 -5.34 -12.44 14.22
N CYS A 52 -4.89 -11.19 14.21
CA CYS A 52 -3.49 -10.89 13.94
C CYS A 52 -2.67 -11.70 14.95
N LYS A 53 -1.75 -12.55 14.48
CA LYS A 53 -1.03 -13.50 15.34
C LYS A 53 -0.48 -12.73 16.54
N ASP A 54 -0.96 -13.06 17.73
CA ASP A 54 -0.64 -12.30 18.94
C ASP A 54 0.89 -12.18 19.08
N VAL A 55 1.39 -10.96 18.87
CA VAL A 55 2.77 -10.63 19.17
C VAL A 55 2.91 -10.75 20.68
N ASP A 56 3.93 -11.47 21.14
CA ASP A 56 4.22 -11.61 22.57
C ASP A 56 4.12 -10.24 23.28
N PRO A 57 3.25 -10.08 24.29
CA PRO A 57 3.06 -8.81 24.98
C PRO A 57 4.34 -8.20 25.57
N PHE A 58 5.35 -9.04 25.88
CA PHE A 58 6.67 -8.57 26.29
C PHE A 58 7.44 -7.94 25.12
N VAL A 59 7.40 -8.55 23.93
CA VAL A 59 8.03 -8.02 22.72
C VAL A 59 7.38 -6.70 22.30
N GLU A 60 6.05 -6.60 22.33
CA GLU A 60 5.37 -5.35 21.93
C GLU A 60 5.53 -4.24 22.99
N ARG A 61 5.65 -4.57 24.28
CA ARG A 61 6.03 -3.58 25.31
C ARG A 61 7.42 -2.99 25.03
N ASN A 62 8.41 -3.84 24.80
CA ASN A 62 9.78 -3.40 24.51
C ASN A 62 9.85 -2.53 23.23
N ARG A 63 9.01 -2.84 22.22
CA ARG A 63 8.87 -2.02 21.01
C ARG A 63 8.26 -0.64 21.30
N HIS A 64 7.22 -0.56 22.12
CA HIS A 64 6.64 0.71 22.54
C HIS A 64 7.62 1.58 23.34
N GLU A 65 8.41 0.97 24.23
CA GLU A 65 9.43 1.69 25.00
C GLU A 65 10.55 2.24 24.11
N ALA A 66 11.04 1.45 23.14
CA ALA A 66 12.04 1.90 22.16
C ALA A 66 11.54 3.05 21.29
N ARG A 67 10.32 2.95 20.73
CA ARG A 67 9.67 4.06 19.98
C ARG A 67 9.59 5.33 20.83
N ARG A 68 9.07 5.22 22.05
CA ARG A 68 8.90 6.35 22.98
C ARG A 68 10.23 7.01 23.39
N ALA A 69 11.34 6.26 23.40
CA ALA A 69 12.67 6.83 23.61
C ALA A 69 13.13 7.67 22.40
N ASN A 70 12.85 7.19 21.18
CA ASN A 70 13.22 7.88 19.94
C ASN A 70 12.46 9.18 19.70
N SER A 71 11.21 9.31 20.15
CA SER A 71 10.41 10.54 19.96
C SER A 71 10.93 11.75 20.74
N GLN A 72 11.87 11.53 21.66
CA GLN A 72 12.58 12.58 22.40
C GLN A 72 13.95 12.94 21.78
N ILE A 73 14.39 12.22 20.74
CA ILE A 73 15.67 12.45 20.09
C ILE A 73 15.51 13.52 19.01
N ILE A 74 16.22 14.63 19.18
CA ILE A 74 16.23 15.80 18.26
C ILE A 74 17.54 15.93 17.48
N GLU A 75 18.60 15.22 17.87
CA GLU A 75 19.96 15.34 17.32
C GLU A 75 20.30 14.10 16.47
N SER A 76 20.88 14.32 15.29
CA SER A 76 21.11 13.25 14.30
C SER A 76 22.27 12.32 14.64
N ASP A 77 23.19 12.75 15.51
CA ASP A 77 24.32 12.00 16.04
C ASP A 77 23.97 11.18 17.30
N ARG A 78 22.80 11.40 17.90
CA ARG A 78 22.31 10.58 19.03
C ARG A 78 21.91 9.18 18.57
N ILE A 79 22.10 8.22 19.47
CA ILE A 79 21.79 6.81 19.26
C ILE A 79 20.28 6.58 19.36
N LEU A 80 19.72 5.97 18.32
CA LEU A 80 18.34 5.54 18.21
C LEU A 80 18.17 4.13 18.81
N HIS A 81 17.08 3.94 19.55
CA HIS A 81 16.67 2.63 20.04
C HIS A 81 16.03 1.84 18.88
N ILE A 82 16.83 0.94 18.31
CA ILE A 82 16.43 0.06 17.20
C ILE A 82 15.44 -0.99 17.69
N LEU A 83 14.37 -1.21 16.92
CA LEU A 83 13.34 -2.20 17.25
C LEU A 83 13.84 -3.63 17.01
N PRO A 84 13.60 -4.57 17.94
CA PRO A 84 14.04 -5.95 17.79
C PRO A 84 13.31 -6.66 16.63
N THR A 85 14.10 -7.24 15.73
CA THR A 85 13.62 -7.98 14.57
C THR A 85 13.57 -9.47 14.85
N ASN A 86 12.40 -10.08 14.69
CA ASN A 86 12.20 -11.52 14.88
C ASN A 86 12.81 -12.38 13.77
N LYS A 87 13.35 -11.76 12.72
CA LYS A 87 13.99 -12.38 11.56
C LYS A 87 15.28 -11.61 11.26
N PRO A 88 16.48 -12.18 11.45
CA PRO A 88 17.69 -11.61 10.88
C PRO A 88 17.64 -11.84 9.35
N LYS A 89 17.08 -10.89 8.60
CA LYS A 89 17.18 -10.93 7.13
C LYS A 89 18.64 -10.67 6.76
N GLN A 90 19.24 -11.64 6.08
CA GLN A 90 20.52 -11.46 5.40
C GLN A 90 20.27 -10.79 4.05
N LYS A 91 21.27 -10.06 3.54
CA LYS A 91 21.32 -9.63 2.14
C LYS A 91 21.44 -10.86 1.22
N GLU A 92 21.26 -10.66 -0.09
CA GLU A 92 21.51 -11.71 -1.09
C GLU A 92 22.93 -12.30 -0.98
N ASP A 93 23.91 -11.49 -0.56
CA ASP A 93 25.30 -11.88 -0.28
C ASP A 93 25.50 -12.67 1.03
N GLY A 94 24.43 -13.02 1.76
CA GLY A 94 24.50 -13.68 3.07
C GLY A 94 24.99 -12.82 4.24
N THR A 95 25.38 -11.56 3.97
CA THR A 95 25.81 -10.61 5.02
C THR A 95 24.62 -10.09 5.83
N PRO A 96 24.76 -9.83 7.15
CA PRO A 96 23.70 -9.20 7.92
C PRO A 96 23.42 -7.79 7.35
N VAL A 97 22.14 -7.43 7.23
CA VAL A 97 21.76 -6.05 6.91
C VAL A 97 22.10 -5.18 8.11
N ASP A 98 22.99 -4.21 7.91
CA ASP A 98 23.38 -3.24 8.92
C ASP A 98 22.23 -2.26 9.16
N VAL A 99 21.84 -2.09 10.42
CA VAL A 99 20.66 -1.30 10.81
C VAL A 99 21.13 0.04 11.38
N PRO A 100 20.71 1.18 10.81
CA PRO A 100 21.23 2.48 11.19
C PRO A 100 20.86 2.83 12.64
N LYS A 101 21.89 3.15 13.43
CA LYS A 101 21.83 3.47 14.86
C LYS A 101 21.74 4.96 15.14
N THR A 102 21.95 5.82 14.15
CA THR A 102 21.90 7.28 14.30
C THR A 102 21.11 7.90 13.17
N GLY A 103 20.55 9.10 13.39
CA GLY A 103 19.90 9.87 12.33
C GLY A 103 20.86 10.20 11.18
N LYS A 104 22.15 10.36 11.46
CA LYS A 104 23.19 10.56 10.44
C LYS A 104 23.32 9.34 9.53
N GLU A 105 23.37 8.13 10.09
CA GLU A 105 23.38 6.90 9.28
C GLU A 105 22.12 6.77 8.41
N ILE A 106 20.95 7.22 8.90
CA ILE A 106 19.71 7.30 8.10
C ILE A 106 19.85 8.32 6.96
N ARG A 107 20.42 9.50 7.22
CA ARG A 107 20.70 10.53 6.19
C ARG A 107 21.62 9.97 5.09
N ASP A 108 22.63 9.19 5.48
CA ASP A 108 23.62 8.61 4.57
C ASP A 108 23.15 7.32 3.85
N LEU A 109 21.90 6.86 4.05
CA LEU A 109 21.35 5.71 3.30
C LEU A 109 21.16 6.03 1.80
N ASP A 110 21.46 5.04 0.97
CA ASP A 110 21.08 4.95 -0.44
C ASP A 110 19.76 4.18 -0.63
N HIS A 111 19.24 4.13 -1.86
CA HIS A 111 18.01 3.42 -2.20
C HIS A 111 18.04 1.92 -1.86
N SER A 112 19.15 1.22 -2.15
CA SER A 112 19.27 -0.23 -1.94
C SER A 112 19.23 -0.58 -0.44
N LYS A 113 19.92 0.20 0.38
CA LYS A 113 19.89 0.05 1.85
C LYS A 113 18.53 0.44 2.43
N ALA A 114 17.92 1.53 1.94
CA ALA A 114 16.59 1.95 2.39
C ALA A 114 15.53 0.88 2.10
N ASP A 115 15.53 0.31 0.89
CA ASP A 115 14.64 -0.79 0.50
C ASP A 115 14.86 -2.02 1.39
N SER A 116 16.12 -2.45 1.55
CA SER A 116 16.50 -3.56 2.45
C SER A 116 16.05 -3.35 3.91
N LEU A 117 16.07 -2.10 4.38
CA LEU A 117 15.68 -1.73 5.75
C LEU A 117 14.16 -1.75 5.93
N LEU A 118 13.40 -1.19 4.98
CA LEU A 118 11.95 -1.24 4.99
C LEU A 118 11.45 -2.68 4.87
N ASP A 119 12.08 -3.49 4.01
CA ASP A 119 11.82 -4.93 3.90
C ASP A 119 12.17 -5.69 5.19
N MET A 120 13.27 -5.37 5.88
CA MET A 120 13.61 -6.00 7.16
C MET A 120 12.47 -5.84 8.19
N TYR A 121 11.94 -4.63 8.29
CA TYR A 121 10.89 -4.28 9.24
C TYR A 121 9.47 -4.57 8.74
N GLU A 122 9.33 -5.11 7.53
CA GLU A 122 8.04 -5.40 6.88
C GLU A 122 7.16 -4.13 6.76
N ILE A 123 7.80 -2.97 6.57
CA ILE A 123 7.16 -1.66 6.39
C ILE A 123 6.68 -1.56 4.94
N PRO A 124 5.38 -1.34 4.66
CA PRO A 124 4.89 -1.21 3.29
C PRO A 124 5.44 0.04 2.60
N TYR A 125 6.00 -0.12 1.40
CA TYR A 125 6.46 0.97 0.54
C TYR A 125 6.22 0.65 -0.95
N LEU A 126 6.34 1.66 -1.81
CA LEU A 126 6.27 1.49 -3.26
C LEU A 126 7.70 1.44 -3.84
N PRO A 127 8.05 0.52 -4.75
CA PRO A 127 9.41 0.42 -5.29
C PRO A 127 9.92 1.72 -5.93
N ASN A 128 9.04 2.46 -6.61
CA ASN A 128 9.30 3.73 -7.29
C ASN A 128 9.25 4.98 -6.39
N MET A 129 9.08 4.82 -5.08
CA MET A 129 9.08 5.89 -4.08
C MET A 129 10.45 6.57 -3.98
N PHE A 130 10.49 7.88 -3.74
CA PHE A 130 11.73 8.63 -3.59
C PHE A 130 12.49 8.23 -2.33
N LEU A 131 13.82 8.41 -2.33
CA LEU A 131 14.67 8.08 -1.19
C LEU A 131 14.29 8.84 0.08
N HIS A 132 13.87 10.10 -0.06
CA HIS A 132 13.33 10.93 1.01
C HIS A 132 12.11 10.25 1.68
N GLU A 133 11.09 9.89 0.89
CA GLU A 133 9.87 9.25 1.38
C GLU A 133 10.16 7.89 2.04
N LYS A 134 11.11 7.11 1.49
CA LYS A 134 11.58 5.84 2.08
C LYS A 134 12.25 6.07 3.45
N LYS A 135 13.11 7.08 3.59
CA LYS A 135 13.71 7.49 4.89
C LYS A 135 12.64 7.99 5.86
N GLU A 136 11.68 8.76 5.37
CA GLU A 136 10.58 9.30 6.17
C GLU A 136 9.68 8.19 6.75
N LEU A 137 9.34 7.16 5.97
CA LEU A 137 8.61 5.99 6.45
C LEU A 137 9.35 5.28 7.59
N TYR A 138 10.66 5.09 7.47
CA TYR A 138 11.46 4.46 8.53
C TYR A 138 11.52 5.33 9.79
N LEU A 139 11.74 6.64 9.65
CA LEU A 139 11.76 7.59 10.77
C LEU A 139 10.41 7.62 11.53
N ARG A 140 9.29 7.63 10.80
CA ARG A 140 7.93 7.54 11.39
C ARG A 140 7.71 6.19 12.09
N PHE A 141 8.21 5.09 11.54
CA PHE A 141 8.07 3.74 12.13
C PHE A 141 8.82 3.58 13.46
N ILE A 142 9.99 4.21 13.61
CA ILE A 142 10.74 4.24 14.86
C ILE A 142 10.27 5.34 15.84
N ASP A 143 9.24 6.11 15.49
CA ASP A 143 8.71 7.25 16.27
C ASP A 143 9.75 8.37 16.48
N ALA A 144 10.48 8.76 15.43
CA ALA A 144 11.43 9.89 15.47
C ALA A 144 10.73 11.24 15.71
N SER A 145 11.39 12.16 16.42
CA SER A 145 10.86 13.54 16.57
C SER A 145 10.83 14.29 15.23
N GLY A 146 9.92 15.26 15.10
CA GLY A 146 9.83 16.12 13.91
C GLY A 146 11.13 16.89 13.64
N ASP A 147 11.79 17.40 14.68
CA ASP A 147 13.08 18.10 14.56
C ASP A 147 14.19 17.19 14.01
N LEU A 148 14.22 15.92 14.46
CA LEU A 148 15.13 14.91 13.92
C LEU A 148 14.77 14.57 12.47
N MET A 149 13.48 14.41 12.14
CA MET A 149 13.05 14.15 10.77
C MET A 149 13.50 15.24 9.81
N HIS A 150 13.25 16.51 10.13
CA HIS A 150 13.75 17.65 9.33
C HIS A 150 15.27 17.57 9.15
N ARG A 151 16.03 17.43 10.25
CA ARG A 151 17.48 17.31 10.20
C ARG A 151 17.98 16.11 9.38
N VAL A 152 17.25 15.01 9.30
CA VAL A 152 17.69 13.80 8.56
C VAL A 152 17.29 13.82 7.09
N LEU A 153 16.24 14.58 6.75
CA LEU A 153 15.68 14.66 5.40
C LEU A 153 16.15 15.89 4.61
N ASP A 154 16.59 16.95 5.29
CA ASP A 154 17.35 18.10 4.76
C ASP A 154 18.84 17.77 4.50
#